data_AF-A0A063YME3-F1
#
_entry.id   AF-A0A063YME3-F1
#
_cell.length_a   1.000
_cell.length_b   1.000
_cell.length_c   1.000
_cell.angle_alpha   90.00
_cell.angle_beta   90.00
_cell.angle_gamma   90.00
#
_symmetry.space_group_name_H-M   'P 1'
#
loop_
_entity.id
_entity.type
_entity.pdbx_description
1 polymer ?
#
loop_
_entity_poly.entity_id
_entity_poly.type
_entity_poly.pdbx_seq_one_letter_code
_entity_poly.pdbx_strand_id
1 'polypeptide(L)'
;MEQLLLEEIPKEDVRKYIPYLLGSEKATIGVIAEKTALALSIKVSEKKLTLREAEKEYLSKYKNLNYAYGAVKKNNVAAEKLKYLIETPLKERIQLFNKLDNLTDCNKSNSLVDKIIRSHEIRDKLIKLNDIAIKVGDLRDKNKALMGQVAYQRNRLLNNLASLTGEKRENLSRYMLFELFELAENQKRLSEETINLRYDYVVLNRIENCLIGDKAREATLVVDFKTDKNDQIKGTTASMGNVKGYVKHVRDISDLNYITKEDILVAKGTDFNFMDAMMKSKGFITEEGGILSHAAVIARELKKPCLIGIPNVFSKIPEGSFINLNADQGYVKVIHRKVNEKKIPFVKLDDASNSVIVGNKAYRLYELLKHNINVLPGIVIPSSININDYTANDVEILLNEIKMLFPECSHLVVRSSSPSEDLIDKSVAGILESKICKMESFDLYNAIQYVQESGKKGIIKYYFSKDEVDLAVLIQPYLKQDLGGVIFTCNPIGDDENDMLIEASYGGASNVVNGKVDIRETLSKSSYKSNYKIFNNLAEIANYIENLYGYPVDIEWGAQNQKIYIFQVRPITTLSNKVGEYHD
;
A
#
# COMPACT_ATOMS: atom_id res chain seq x y z
N MET A 1 -28.08 -17.18 21.90
CA MET A 1 -27.42 -17.48 23.19
C MET A 1 -27.23 -16.21 23.99
N GLU A 2 -26.52 -15.21 23.45
CA GLU A 2 -26.33 -13.92 24.14
C GLU A 2 -27.64 -13.20 24.48
N GLN A 3 -28.61 -13.13 23.56
CA GLN A 3 -29.94 -12.59 23.84
C GLN A 3 -30.64 -13.32 25.01
N LEU A 4 -30.61 -14.66 25.02
CA LEU A 4 -31.19 -15.48 26.09
C LEU A 4 -30.48 -15.29 27.45
N LEU A 5 -29.17 -15.00 27.45
CA LEU A 5 -28.40 -14.73 28.68
C LEU A 5 -28.69 -13.32 29.22
N LEU A 6 -28.90 -12.35 28.33
CA LEU A 6 -29.22 -10.96 28.69
C LEU A 6 -30.64 -10.78 29.23
N GLU A 7 -31.56 -11.71 28.93
CA GLU A 7 -32.92 -11.74 29.46
C GLU A 7 -32.96 -12.14 30.95
N GLU A 8 -32.02 -12.97 31.41
CA GLU A 8 -32.08 -13.61 32.74
C GLU A 8 -30.96 -13.20 33.70
N ILE A 9 -29.81 -12.72 33.19
CA ILE A 9 -28.64 -12.38 34.01
C ILE A 9 -28.30 -10.89 33.82
N PRO A 10 -27.99 -10.13 34.90
CA PRO A 10 -27.51 -8.76 34.78
C PRO A 10 -26.36 -8.66 33.78
N LYS A 11 -26.43 -7.66 32.88
CA LYS A 11 -25.44 -7.41 31.80
C LYS A 11 -23.98 -7.48 32.26
N GLU A 12 -23.73 -7.04 33.49
CA GLU A 12 -22.41 -6.98 34.12
C GLU A 12 -21.84 -8.36 34.46
N ASP A 13 -22.72 -9.31 34.77
CA ASP A 13 -22.37 -10.68 35.14
C ASP A 13 -22.34 -11.62 33.92
N VAL A 14 -23.18 -11.39 32.89
CA VAL A 14 -23.14 -12.14 31.62
C VAL A 14 -21.72 -12.21 31.04
N ARG A 15 -20.96 -11.10 31.10
CA ARG A 15 -19.58 -11.03 30.58
C ARG A 15 -18.59 -11.89 31.35
N LYS A 16 -18.81 -12.08 32.65
CA LYS A 16 -17.96 -12.94 33.47
C LYS A 16 -18.17 -14.41 33.10
N TYR A 17 -19.35 -14.76 32.59
CA TYR A 17 -19.74 -16.15 32.33
C TYR A 17 -19.57 -16.59 30.88
N ILE A 18 -19.54 -15.66 29.91
CA ILE A 18 -19.31 -15.96 28.49
C ILE A 18 -18.08 -16.85 28.23
N PRO A 19 -16.89 -16.61 28.85
CA PRO A 19 -15.73 -17.47 28.65
C PRO A 19 -15.91 -18.90 29.14
N TYR A 20 -16.75 -19.10 30.16
CA TYR A 20 -17.06 -20.42 30.71
C TYR A 20 -18.15 -21.15 29.90
N LEU A 21 -19.08 -20.40 29.30
CA LEU A 21 -20.14 -20.94 28.40
C LEU A 21 -19.64 -21.22 26.97
N LEU A 22 -18.54 -20.59 26.56
CA LEU A 22 -17.92 -20.83 25.24
C LEU A 22 -16.58 -21.55 25.33
N GLY A 23 -16.16 -21.93 26.54
CA GLY A 23 -14.93 -22.67 26.78
C GLY A 23 -15.08 -24.10 26.29
N SER A 24 -14.18 -24.55 25.43
CA SER A 24 -14.10 -25.98 25.09
C SER A 24 -13.73 -26.77 26.34
N GLU A 25 -14.33 -27.96 26.49
CA GLU A 25 -13.91 -28.97 27.48
C GLU A 25 -12.51 -29.52 27.21
N LYS A 26 -11.84 -29.08 26.14
CA LYS A 26 -10.52 -29.52 25.75
C LYS A 26 -9.61 -28.32 25.53
N ALA A 27 -8.36 -28.46 25.98
CA ALA A 27 -7.32 -27.52 25.63
C ALA A 27 -7.16 -27.44 24.11
N THR A 28 -7.06 -26.22 23.58
CA THR A 28 -6.79 -26.04 22.14
C THR A 28 -5.43 -26.58 21.78
N ILE A 29 -5.24 -26.93 20.51
CA ILE A 29 -3.96 -27.48 20.03
C ILE A 29 -2.79 -26.50 20.29
N GLY A 30 -3.05 -25.19 20.30
CA GLY A 30 -2.06 -24.16 20.65
C GLY A 30 -1.64 -24.23 22.12
N VAL A 31 -2.59 -24.38 23.04
CA VAL A 31 -2.32 -24.51 24.48
C VAL A 31 -1.56 -25.81 24.77
N ILE A 32 -1.96 -26.92 24.12
CA ILE A 32 -1.28 -28.21 24.25
C ILE A 32 0.16 -28.11 23.72
N ALA A 33 0.37 -27.43 22.59
CA ALA A 33 1.69 -27.18 22.05
C ALA A 33 2.54 -26.30 22.99
N GLU A 34 1.98 -25.24 23.59
CA GLU A 34 2.68 -24.40 24.57
C GLU A 34 3.14 -25.20 25.79
N LYS A 35 2.22 -25.98 26.36
CA LYS A 35 2.48 -26.87 27.50
C LYS A 35 3.58 -27.88 27.18
N THR A 36 3.57 -28.43 25.96
CA THR A 36 4.62 -29.35 25.50
C THR A 36 5.98 -28.65 25.38
N ALA A 37 6.02 -27.42 24.85
CA ALA A 37 7.26 -26.64 24.74
C ALA A 37 7.86 -26.33 26.13
N LEU A 38 7.03 -25.93 27.09
CA LEU A 38 7.44 -25.69 28.48
C LEU A 38 7.98 -26.96 29.12
N ALA A 39 7.27 -28.08 29.01
CA ALA A 39 7.72 -29.37 29.55
C ALA A 39 9.07 -29.81 28.98
N LEU A 40 9.25 -29.67 27.67
CA LEU A 40 10.52 -29.99 27.00
C LEU A 40 11.64 -29.06 27.45
N SER A 41 11.38 -27.76 27.59
CA SER A 41 12.37 -26.81 28.08
C SER A 41 12.83 -27.13 29.51
N ILE A 42 11.91 -27.56 30.39
CA ILE A 42 12.21 -27.97 31.76
C ILE A 42 13.09 -29.21 31.74
N LYS A 43 12.73 -30.24 30.95
CA LYS A 43 13.55 -31.46 30.78
C LYS A 43 14.96 -31.15 30.28
N VAL A 44 15.13 -30.18 29.39
CA VAL A 44 16.45 -29.73 28.92
C VAL A 44 17.25 -29.08 30.04
N SER A 45 16.63 -28.21 30.84
CA SER A 45 17.28 -27.58 31.99
C SER A 45 17.61 -28.58 33.11
N GLU A 46 16.83 -29.66 33.24
CA GLU A 46 17.11 -30.78 34.15
C GLU A 46 18.13 -31.80 33.59
N LYS A 47 18.72 -31.52 32.42
CA LYS A 47 19.67 -32.42 31.71
C LYS A 47 19.09 -33.81 31.36
N LYS A 48 17.76 -33.94 31.28
CA LYS A 48 17.06 -35.18 30.88
C LYS A 48 16.93 -35.33 29.36
N LEU A 49 17.06 -34.23 28.62
CA LEU A 49 17.05 -34.18 27.15
C LEU A 49 18.06 -33.15 26.67
N THR A 50 18.63 -33.35 25.49
CA THR A 50 19.35 -32.29 24.77
C THR A 50 18.39 -31.33 24.05
N LEU A 51 18.84 -30.11 23.74
CA LEU A 51 18.05 -29.14 22.96
C LEU A 51 17.59 -29.73 21.61
N ARG A 52 18.48 -30.48 20.93
CA ARG A 52 18.16 -31.13 19.65
C ARG A 52 17.08 -32.20 19.78
N GLU A 53 17.11 -32.99 20.85
CA GLU A 53 16.09 -34.02 21.10
C GLU A 53 14.74 -33.38 21.44
N ALA A 54 14.74 -32.35 22.27
CA ALA A 54 13.54 -31.57 22.58
C ALA A 54 12.92 -30.93 21.32
N GLU A 55 13.76 -30.34 20.46
CA GLU A 55 13.32 -29.76 19.19
C GLU A 55 12.69 -30.82 18.27
N LYS A 56 13.35 -31.97 18.12
CA LYS A 56 12.85 -33.09 17.31
C LYS A 56 11.51 -33.60 17.84
N GLU A 57 11.37 -33.75 19.16
CA GLU A 57 10.12 -34.18 19.78
C GLU A 57 9.00 -33.16 19.53
N TYR A 58 9.27 -31.87 19.72
CA TYR A 58 8.29 -30.81 19.49
C TYR A 58 7.84 -30.76 18.02
N LEU A 59 8.79 -30.75 17.09
CA LEU A 59 8.51 -30.69 15.66
C LEU A 59 7.79 -31.95 15.17
N SER A 60 8.03 -33.13 15.75
CA SER A 60 7.31 -34.34 15.36
C SER A 60 5.79 -34.22 15.54
N LYS A 61 5.35 -33.41 16.51
CA LYS A 61 3.93 -33.23 16.86
C LYS A 61 3.34 -31.93 16.31
N TYR A 62 4.11 -30.84 16.27
CA TYR A 62 3.56 -29.49 16.04
C TYR A 62 4.21 -28.71 14.91
N LYS A 63 5.03 -29.34 14.05
CA LYS A 63 5.70 -28.67 12.92
C LYS A 63 4.76 -27.88 12.01
N ASN A 64 3.51 -28.31 11.88
CA ASN A 64 2.56 -27.74 10.93
C ASN A 64 1.71 -26.61 11.52
N LEU A 65 1.80 -26.37 12.84
CA LEU A 65 0.92 -25.45 13.55
C LEU A 65 1.16 -23.98 13.13
N ASN A 66 2.40 -23.64 12.78
CA ASN A 66 2.82 -22.30 12.38
C ASN A 66 2.63 -22.01 10.88
N TYR A 67 1.93 -22.87 10.14
CA TYR A 67 1.66 -22.68 8.70
C TYR A 67 0.25 -22.17 8.40
N ALA A 68 -0.61 -22.05 9.41
CA ALA A 68 -1.97 -21.55 9.25
C ALA A 68 -2.02 -20.00 9.23
N TYR A 69 -2.97 -19.43 8.48
CA TYR A 69 -3.32 -17.99 8.48
C TYR A 69 -2.14 -17.01 8.35
N GLY A 70 -1.39 -17.05 7.24
CA GLY A 70 -0.42 -16.00 6.92
C GLY A 70 0.80 -15.92 7.86
N ALA A 71 0.98 -16.89 8.76
CA ALA A 71 2.12 -16.94 9.66
C ALA A 71 3.46 -16.94 8.89
N VAL A 72 4.38 -16.08 9.34
CA VAL A 72 5.67 -15.81 8.71
C VAL A 72 6.48 -17.11 8.61
N LYS A 73 6.97 -17.40 7.41
CA LYS A 73 7.95 -18.47 7.15
C LYS A 73 9.27 -18.15 7.83
N LYS A 74 9.42 -18.54 9.10
CA LYS A 74 10.75 -18.76 9.70
C LYS A 74 10.96 -20.27 9.82
N ASN A 75 12.04 -20.76 9.20
CA ASN A 75 12.39 -22.19 9.24
C ASN A 75 12.66 -22.69 10.67
N ASN A 76 12.88 -21.79 11.64
CA ASN A 76 13.31 -22.10 13.01
C ASN A 76 12.37 -21.65 14.15
N VAL A 77 11.09 -21.32 13.90
CA VAL A 77 10.19 -20.82 14.97
C VAL A 77 10.14 -21.72 16.20
N ALA A 78 10.14 -23.04 16.01
CA ALA A 78 10.14 -24.00 17.10
C ALA A 78 11.46 -23.99 17.91
N ALA A 79 12.59 -23.90 17.21
CA ALA A 79 13.92 -23.84 17.82
C ALA A 79 14.13 -22.54 18.58
N GLU A 80 13.75 -21.40 17.99
CA GLU A 80 13.79 -20.08 18.62
C GLU A 80 12.92 -20.06 19.89
N LYS A 81 11.71 -20.62 19.82
CA LYS A 81 10.81 -20.71 20.97
C LYS A 81 11.39 -21.56 22.10
N LEU A 82 11.91 -22.75 21.81
CA LEU A 82 12.53 -23.61 22.82
C LEU A 82 13.77 -22.95 23.43
N LYS A 83 14.59 -22.29 22.61
CA LYS A 83 15.76 -21.54 23.08
C LYS A 83 15.37 -20.40 24.02
N TYR A 84 14.39 -19.58 23.63
CA TYR A 84 13.85 -18.51 24.46
C TYR A 84 13.31 -19.02 25.80
N LEU A 85 12.56 -20.13 25.79
CA LEU A 85 12.07 -20.75 27.02
C LEU A 85 13.25 -21.20 27.89
N ILE A 86 14.29 -21.83 27.33
CA ILE A 86 15.45 -22.27 28.10
C ILE A 86 16.20 -21.09 28.74
N GLU A 87 16.30 -19.96 28.04
CA GLU A 87 16.88 -18.71 28.56
C GLU A 87 16.04 -18.08 29.67
N THR A 88 14.74 -18.40 29.74
CA THR A 88 13.84 -17.95 30.81
C THR A 88 14.11 -18.69 32.13
N PRO A 89 14.10 -18.00 33.29
CA PRO A 89 14.31 -18.64 34.59
C PRO A 89 13.43 -19.88 34.82
N LEU A 90 14.05 -20.97 35.30
CA LEU A 90 13.36 -22.27 35.49
C LEU A 90 12.13 -22.15 36.39
N LYS A 91 12.20 -21.32 37.43
CA LYS A 91 11.10 -21.07 38.37
C LYS A 91 9.86 -20.51 37.67
N GLU A 92 10.05 -19.57 36.75
CA GLU A 92 8.96 -18.94 35.99
C GLU A 92 8.33 -19.93 35.01
N ARG A 93 9.15 -20.75 34.34
CA ARG A 93 8.66 -21.80 33.45
C ARG A 93 7.83 -22.85 34.18
N ILE A 94 8.25 -23.27 35.36
CA ILE A 94 7.50 -24.22 36.20
C ILE A 94 6.18 -23.59 36.64
N GLN A 95 6.17 -22.31 37.04
CA GLN A 95 4.94 -21.59 37.39
C GLN A 95 3.97 -21.50 36.19
N LEU A 96 4.48 -21.17 35.00
CA LEU A 96 3.70 -21.13 33.76
C LEU A 96 3.16 -22.51 33.37
N PHE A 97 3.99 -23.54 33.46
CA PHE A 97 3.58 -24.92 33.20
C PHE A 97 2.45 -25.34 34.15
N ASN A 98 2.60 -25.15 35.46
CA ASN A 98 1.58 -25.49 36.44
C ASN A 98 0.30 -24.66 36.25
N LYS A 99 0.42 -23.38 35.86
CA LYS A 99 -0.75 -22.54 35.54
C LYS A 99 -1.51 -23.09 34.35
N LEU A 100 -0.82 -23.46 33.28
CA LEU A 100 -1.43 -24.06 32.10
C LEU A 100 -1.99 -25.45 32.39
N ASP A 101 -1.30 -26.26 33.18
CA ASP A 101 -1.74 -27.60 33.58
C ASP A 101 -3.09 -27.53 34.30
N ASN A 102 -3.22 -26.61 35.26
CA ASN A 102 -4.46 -26.31 35.96
C ASN A 102 -5.59 -25.77 35.05
N LEU A 103 -5.25 -25.02 33.99
CA LEU A 103 -6.22 -24.52 33.01
C LEU A 103 -6.66 -25.60 32.02
N THR A 104 -5.84 -26.63 31.80
CA THR A 104 -6.19 -27.80 30.97
C THR A 104 -6.94 -28.90 31.71
N ASP A 105 -7.12 -28.76 33.03
CA ASP A 105 -7.88 -29.70 33.87
C ASP A 105 -9.36 -29.28 33.94
N CYS A 106 -10.14 -29.79 32.98
CA CYS A 106 -11.46 -29.31 32.62
C CYS A 106 -12.56 -29.59 33.67
N ASN A 107 -12.23 -30.35 34.73
CA ASN A 107 -13.14 -30.70 35.80
C ASN A 107 -13.55 -29.51 36.69
N LYS A 108 -12.81 -28.39 36.69
CA LYS A 108 -13.13 -27.20 37.50
C LYS A 108 -14.09 -26.21 36.82
N SER A 109 -14.15 -26.17 35.49
CA SER A 109 -14.98 -25.22 34.73
C SER A 109 -16.47 -25.54 34.83
N ASN A 110 -16.82 -26.83 34.90
CA ASN A 110 -18.22 -27.29 34.99
C ASN A 110 -18.91 -26.86 36.29
N SER A 111 -18.19 -26.75 37.41
CA SER A 111 -18.81 -26.44 38.72
C SER A 111 -19.41 -25.03 38.83
N LEU A 112 -18.88 -24.06 38.05
CA LEU A 112 -19.34 -22.68 38.06
C LEU A 112 -20.54 -22.50 37.11
N VAL A 113 -20.45 -23.10 35.92
CA VAL A 113 -21.53 -23.09 34.91
C VAL A 113 -22.73 -23.89 35.42
N ASP A 114 -22.51 -25.05 36.04
CA ASP A 114 -23.56 -25.86 36.65
C ASP A 114 -24.27 -25.14 37.80
N LYS A 115 -23.57 -24.31 38.57
CA LYS A 115 -24.17 -23.50 39.64
C LYS A 115 -25.09 -22.40 39.12
N ILE A 116 -24.78 -21.85 37.94
CA ILE A 116 -25.51 -20.71 37.35
C ILE A 116 -26.69 -21.20 36.50
N ILE A 117 -26.53 -22.31 35.77
CA ILE A 117 -27.62 -22.91 34.98
C ILE A 117 -28.73 -23.47 35.89
N ARG A 118 -28.42 -23.83 37.15
CA ARG A 118 -29.40 -24.39 38.10
C ARG A 118 -30.41 -23.40 38.67
N SER A 119 -30.27 -22.08 38.46
CA SER A 119 -31.12 -21.08 39.11
C SER A 119 -32.29 -20.52 38.27
N HIS A 120 -32.46 -20.89 36.99
CA HIS A 120 -33.45 -20.22 36.11
C HIS A 120 -34.21 -21.18 35.17
N GLU A 121 -35.43 -20.79 34.77
CA GLU A 121 -36.43 -21.59 34.02
C GLU A 121 -36.05 -21.91 32.55
N ILE A 122 -34.97 -21.35 32.00
CA ILE A 122 -34.55 -21.53 30.58
C ILE A 122 -33.50 -22.65 30.40
N ARG A 123 -33.45 -23.59 31.35
CA ARG A 123 -32.47 -24.69 31.50
C ARG A 123 -32.10 -25.40 30.18
N ASP A 124 -33.08 -25.88 29.43
CA ASP A 124 -32.81 -26.82 28.32
C ASP A 124 -32.31 -26.13 27.04
N LYS A 125 -32.72 -24.88 26.79
CA LYS A 125 -32.28 -24.13 25.60
C LYS A 125 -30.84 -23.64 25.76
N LEU A 126 -30.48 -23.16 26.95
CA LEU A 126 -29.12 -22.69 27.23
C LEU A 126 -28.11 -23.84 27.23
N ILE A 127 -28.44 -25.00 27.83
CA ILE A 127 -27.59 -26.20 27.78
C ILE A 127 -27.36 -26.65 26.32
N LYS A 128 -28.42 -26.77 25.52
CA LYS A 128 -28.29 -27.18 24.11
C LYS A 128 -27.45 -26.21 23.29
N LEU A 129 -27.59 -24.91 23.52
CA LEU A 129 -26.79 -23.90 22.83
C LEU A 129 -25.33 -23.94 23.27
N ASN A 130 -25.06 -24.15 24.57
CA ASN A 130 -23.73 -24.32 25.13
C ASN A 130 -23.00 -25.49 24.47
N ASP A 131 -23.68 -26.64 24.36
CA ASP A 131 -23.15 -27.83 23.69
C ASP A 131 -22.81 -27.58 22.22
N ILE A 132 -23.64 -26.82 21.51
CA ILE A 132 -23.39 -26.43 20.11
C ILE A 132 -22.17 -25.50 20.04
N ALA A 133 -22.05 -24.52 20.93
CA ALA A 133 -20.94 -23.58 20.94
C ALA A 133 -19.60 -24.28 21.21
N ILE A 134 -19.57 -25.21 22.17
CA ILE A 134 -18.40 -26.06 22.45
C ILE A 134 -18.00 -26.86 21.20
N LYS A 135 -18.97 -27.51 20.54
CA LYS A 135 -18.72 -28.28 19.29
C LYS A 135 -18.18 -27.39 18.16
N VAL A 136 -18.70 -26.18 18.00
CA VAL A 136 -18.22 -25.23 16.98
C VAL A 136 -16.79 -24.77 17.30
N GLY A 137 -16.48 -24.50 18.57
CA GLY A 137 -15.14 -24.19 19.03
C GLY A 137 -14.13 -25.28 18.69
N ASP A 138 -14.47 -26.54 19.02
CA ASP A 138 -13.66 -27.72 18.72
C ASP A 138 -13.45 -27.91 17.21
N LEU A 139 -14.50 -27.75 16.39
CA LEU A 139 -14.41 -27.87 14.94
C LEU A 139 -13.54 -26.78 14.34
N ARG A 140 -13.61 -25.55 14.85
CA ARG A 140 -12.78 -24.43 14.40
C ARG A 140 -11.31 -24.66 14.72
N ASP A 141 -10.98 -25.17 15.91
CA ASP A 141 -9.59 -25.49 16.28
C ASP A 141 -9.02 -26.62 15.41
N LYS A 142 -9.81 -27.68 15.18
CA LYS A 142 -9.44 -28.77 14.25
C LYS A 142 -9.23 -28.27 12.83
N ASN A 143 -10.10 -27.39 12.33
CA ASN A 143 -9.96 -26.81 11.00
C ASN A 143 -8.68 -25.97 10.90
N LYS A 144 -8.36 -25.17 11.91
CA LYS A 144 -7.10 -24.41 11.96
C LYS A 144 -5.88 -25.32 11.91
N ALA A 145 -5.89 -26.41 12.68
CA ALA A 145 -4.81 -27.40 12.65
C ALA A 145 -4.66 -28.05 11.27
N LEU A 146 -5.78 -28.43 10.64
CA LEU A 146 -5.81 -29.02 9.31
C LEU A 146 -5.28 -28.06 8.24
N MET A 147 -5.68 -26.79 8.27
CA MET A 147 -5.18 -25.77 7.35
C MET A 147 -3.66 -25.60 7.43
N GLY A 148 -3.09 -25.66 8.64
CA GLY A 148 -1.63 -25.67 8.83
C GLY A 148 -0.96 -26.88 8.18
N GLN A 149 -1.55 -28.07 8.31
CA GLN A 149 -1.06 -29.29 7.64
C GLN A 149 -1.12 -29.18 6.12
N VAL A 150 -2.23 -28.69 5.57
CA VAL A 150 -2.41 -28.48 4.13
C VAL A 150 -1.36 -27.51 3.60
N ALA A 151 -1.17 -26.38 4.28
CA ALA A 151 -0.18 -25.37 3.89
C ALA A 151 1.26 -25.92 3.97
N TYR A 152 1.58 -26.74 4.97
CA TYR A 152 2.89 -27.41 5.06
C TYR A 152 3.15 -28.34 3.87
N GLN A 153 2.21 -29.24 3.57
CA GLN A 153 2.36 -30.17 2.46
C GLN A 153 2.41 -29.45 1.11
N ARG A 154 1.56 -28.43 0.92
CA ARG A 154 1.58 -27.59 -0.28
C ARG A 154 2.94 -26.94 -0.47
N ASN A 155 3.54 -26.37 0.58
CA ASN A 155 4.85 -25.74 0.46
C ASN A 155 5.95 -26.73 0.04
N ARG A 156 5.94 -27.96 0.58
CA ARG A 156 6.87 -29.02 0.15
C ARG A 156 6.69 -29.38 -1.31
N LEU A 157 5.44 -29.56 -1.74
CA LEU A 157 5.11 -29.86 -3.13
C LEU A 157 5.64 -28.75 -4.06
N LEU A 158 5.37 -27.49 -3.75
CA LEU A 158 5.83 -26.36 -4.56
C LEU A 158 7.36 -26.22 -4.57
N ASN A 159 8.05 -26.50 -3.45
CA ASN A 159 9.52 -26.51 -3.43
C ASN A 159 10.08 -27.61 -4.33
N ASN A 160 9.52 -28.81 -4.27
CA ASN A 160 9.94 -29.92 -5.14
C ASN A 160 9.67 -29.61 -6.62
N LEU A 161 8.50 -29.03 -6.93
CA LEU A 161 8.17 -28.60 -8.29
C LEU A 161 9.13 -27.54 -8.80
N ALA A 162 9.51 -26.55 -7.98
CA ALA A 162 10.52 -25.55 -8.36
C ALA A 162 11.85 -26.22 -8.74
N SER A 163 12.33 -27.16 -7.92
CA SER A 163 13.56 -27.90 -8.21
C SER A 163 13.46 -28.78 -9.44
N LEU A 164 12.31 -29.42 -9.69
CA LEU A 164 12.11 -30.33 -10.82
C LEU A 164 11.92 -29.59 -12.16
N THR A 165 11.28 -28.42 -12.14
CA THR A 165 10.86 -27.71 -13.36
C THR A 165 11.80 -26.55 -13.69
N GLY A 166 12.60 -26.08 -12.73
CA GLY A 166 13.43 -24.88 -12.87
C GLY A 166 12.62 -23.58 -12.87
N GLU A 167 11.38 -23.59 -12.37
CA GLU A 167 10.55 -22.41 -12.18
C GLU A 167 10.84 -21.73 -10.84
N LYS A 168 10.73 -20.39 -10.77
CA LYS A 168 10.97 -19.66 -9.53
C LYS A 168 9.91 -20.03 -8.49
N ARG A 169 10.34 -20.26 -7.25
CA ARG A 169 9.45 -20.68 -6.17
C ARG A 169 8.37 -19.64 -5.88
N GLU A 170 8.68 -18.37 -6.03
CA GLU A 170 7.75 -17.26 -5.85
C GLU A 170 6.63 -17.34 -6.89
N ASN A 171 6.98 -17.59 -8.16
CA ASN A 171 6.04 -17.68 -9.27
C ASN A 171 5.03 -18.81 -9.09
N LEU A 172 5.46 -19.96 -8.57
CA LEU A 172 4.57 -21.11 -8.33
C LEU A 172 3.39 -20.81 -7.38
N SER A 173 3.49 -19.76 -6.56
CA SER A 173 2.36 -19.32 -5.73
C SER A 173 1.23 -18.66 -6.52
N ARG A 174 1.49 -18.31 -7.79
CA ARG A 174 0.56 -17.70 -8.74
C ARG A 174 -0.02 -18.70 -9.73
N TYR A 175 0.40 -19.95 -9.71
CA TYR A 175 -0.18 -21.00 -10.54
C TYR A 175 -1.45 -21.55 -9.88
N MET A 176 -2.46 -21.80 -10.70
CA MET A 176 -3.65 -22.58 -10.35
C MET A 176 -3.30 -24.05 -10.26
N LEU A 177 -4.12 -24.84 -9.57
CA LEU A 177 -3.81 -26.26 -9.35
C LEU A 177 -3.63 -27.04 -10.66
N PHE A 178 -4.49 -26.82 -11.67
CA PHE A 178 -4.35 -27.46 -12.98
C PHE A 178 -3.08 -27.02 -13.72
N GLU A 179 -2.66 -25.76 -13.57
CA GLU A 179 -1.43 -25.25 -14.20
C GLU A 179 -0.18 -25.81 -13.52
N LEU A 180 -0.24 -26.11 -12.21
CA LEU A 180 0.84 -26.83 -11.54
C LEU A 180 0.97 -28.27 -12.08
N PHE A 181 -0.14 -28.92 -12.43
CA PHE A 181 -0.10 -30.23 -13.09
C PHE A 181 0.46 -30.12 -14.51
N GLU A 182 0.00 -29.15 -15.31
CA GLU A 182 0.54 -28.90 -16.66
C GLU A 182 2.03 -28.54 -16.64
N LEU A 183 2.49 -27.79 -15.63
CA LEU A 183 3.90 -27.51 -15.44
C LEU A 183 4.68 -28.78 -15.08
N ALA A 184 4.12 -29.65 -14.24
CA ALA A 184 4.78 -30.88 -13.81
C ALA A 184 4.86 -31.94 -14.94
N GLU A 185 3.78 -32.10 -15.71
CA GLU A 185 3.65 -33.14 -16.74
C GLU A 185 4.19 -32.68 -18.09
N ASN A 186 3.85 -31.46 -18.50
CA ASN A 186 4.10 -30.95 -19.85
C ASN A 186 5.15 -29.82 -19.88
N GLN A 187 5.74 -29.44 -18.73
CA GLN A 187 6.67 -28.31 -18.61
C GLN A 187 6.10 -26.97 -19.12
N LYS A 188 4.76 -26.85 -19.12
CA LYS A 188 4.08 -25.65 -19.61
C LYS A 188 4.14 -24.54 -18.57
N ARG A 189 4.97 -23.52 -18.84
CA ARG A 189 5.14 -22.35 -17.98
C ARG A 189 4.10 -21.27 -18.28
N LEU A 190 3.70 -20.54 -17.25
CA LEU A 190 2.97 -19.29 -17.41
C LEU A 190 3.92 -18.20 -17.91
N SER A 191 3.40 -17.32 -18.77
CA SER A 191 4.09 -16.09 -19.18
C SER A 191 4.33 -15.16 -17.98
N GLU A 192 5.42 -14.38 -18.01
CA GLU A 192 5.68 -13.34 -17.01
C GLU A 192 4.54 -12.32 -16.90
N GLU A 193 3.90 -11.96 -18.02
CA GLU A 193 2.74 -11.07 -18.05
C GLU A 193 1.58 -11.60 -17.17
N THR A 194 1.17 -12.85 -17.39
CA THR A 194 0.11 -13.50 -16.58
C THR A 194 0.48 -13.55 -15.10
N ILE A 195 1.74 -13.85 -14.78
CA ILE A 195 2.23 -13.89 -13.40
C ILE A 195 2.12 -12.48 -12.77
N ASN A 196 2.56 -11.44 -13.48
CA ASN A 196 2.52 -10.05 -13.02
C ASN A 196 1.08 -9.56 -12.83
N LEU A 197 0.18 -9.86 -13.76
CA LEU A 197 -1.25 -9.54 -13.62
C LEU A 197 -1.87 -10.23 -12.39
N ARG A 198 -1.44 -11.45 -12.07
CA ARG A 198 -1.87 -12.16 -10.85
C ARG A 198 -1.22 -11.64 -9.58
N TYR A 199 -0.06 -10.98 -9.67
CA TYR A 199 0.50 -10.23 -8.55
C TYR A 199 -0.28 -8.94 -8.29
N ASP A 200 -0.80 -8.31 -9.34
CA ASP A 200 -1.58 -7.07 -9.26
C ASP A 200 -2.98 -7.30 -8.66
N TYR A 201 -3.81 -8.13 -9.30
CA TYR A 201 -5.16 -8.41 -8.82
C TYR A 201 -5.74 -9.73 -9.36
N VAL A 202 -6.40 -10.51 -8.50
CA VAL A 202 -7.03 -11.79 -8.89
C VAL A 202 -8.40 -11.93 -8.24
N VAL A 203 -9.40 -12.32 -9.04
CA VAL A 203 -10.73 -12.73 -8.57
C VAL A 203 -11.00 -14.16 -9.00
N LEU A 204 -11.26 -15.03 -8.04
CA LEU A 204 -11.67 -16.41 -8.30
C LEU A 204 -13.18 -16.45 -8.56
N ASN A 205 -13.55 -16.41 -9.84
CA ASN A 205 -14.93 -16.61 -10.27
C ASN A 205 -15.26 -18.12 -10.31
N ARG A 206 -16.40 -18.53 -9.74
CA ARG A 206 -16.86 -19.93 -9.75
C ARG A 206 -17.18 -20.47 -11.15
N ILE A 207 -17.36 -19.59 -12.14
CA ILE A 207 -17.76 -19.94 -13.51
C ILE A 207 -16.56 -19.88 -14.48
N GLU A 208 -15.72 -18.83 -14.39
CA GLU A 208 -14.63 -18.57 -15.35
C GLU A 208 -13.23 -18.97 -14.85
N ASN A 209 -13.16 -19.77 -13.77
CA ASN A 209 -11.95 -20.27 -13.10
C ASN A 209 -11.03 -19.20 -12.46
N CYS A 210 -10.71 -18.09 -13.13
CA CYS A 210 -9.82 -17.04 -12.62
C CYS A 210 -9.85 -15.77 -13.49
N LEU A 211 -10.24 -14.63 -12.91
CA LEU A 211 -10.07 -13.30 -13.50
C LEU A 211 -8.78 -12.68 -12.96
N ILE A 212 -8.03 -11.97 -13.80
CA ILE A 212 -6.75 -11.34 -13.45
C ILE A 212 -6.68 -9.89 -13.92
N GLY A 213 -5.92 -9.04 -13.24
CA GLY A 213 -5.70 -7.64 -13.60
C GLY A 213 -6.99 -6.81 -13.66
N ASP A 214 -7.13 -5.98 -14.69
CA ASP A 214 -8.25 -5.05 -14.83
C ASP A 214 -9.61 -5.74 -14.92
N LYS A 215 -9.69 -6.91 -15.57
CA LYS A 215 -10.94 -7.71 -15.62
C LYS A 215 -11.39 -8.17 -14.24
N ALA A 216 -10.45 -8.46 -13.35
CA ALA A 216 -10.76 -8.85 -11.97
C ALA A 216 -11.25 -7.64 -11.15
N ARG A 217 -10.68 -6.46 -11.37
CA ARG A 217 -11.15 -5.22 -10.75
C ARG A 217 -12.58 -4.88 -11.19
N GLU A 218 -12.84 -4.95 -12.49
CA GLU A 218 -14.18 -4.72 -13.08
C GLU A 218 -15.24 -5.69 -12.53
N ALA A 219 -14.92 -6.98 -12.41
CA ALA A 219 -15.86 -7.96 -11.85
C ALA A 219 -16.17 -7.74 -10.35
N THR A 220 -15.28 -7.07 -9.62
CA THR A 220 -15.49 -6.74 -8.20
C THR A 220 -16.43 -5.54 -8.04
N LEU A 221 -16.44 -4.61 -9.02
CA LEU A 221 -17.34 -3.46 -9.09
C LEU A 221 -18.81 -3.86 -9.33
N VAL A 222 -19.08 -5.05 -9.86
CA VAL A 222 -20.46 -5.54 -10.13
C VAL A 222 -21.13 -6.13 -8.88
N VAL A 223 -20.39 -6.39 -7.80
CA VAL A 223 -20.95 -6.85 -6.51
C VAL A 223 -21.06 -5.67 -5.54
N ASP A 224 -21.71 -4.60 -6.01
CA ASP A 224 -22.01 -3.44 -5.19
C ASP A 224 -23.23 -3.76 -4.31
N PHE A 225 -22.99 -4.22 -3.08
CA PHE A 225 -24.05 -4.33 -2.09
C PHE A 225 -24.45 -2.92 -1.66
N LYS A 226 -25.68 -2.53 -2.04
CA LYS A 226 -26.40 -1.34 -1.55
C LYS A 226 -25.99 -1.01 -0.12
N THR A 227 -25.19 0.04 0.04
CA THR A 227 -24.87 0.59 1.36
C THR A 227 -26.12 1.29 1.88
N ASP A 228 -26.72 0.71 2.93
CA ASP A 228 -27.77 1.39 3.68
C ASP A 228 -27.25 2.73 4.18
N LYS A 229 -28.02 3.79 3.89
CA LYS A 229 -27.83 5.16 4.37
C LYS A 229 -28.10 5.27 5.87
N ASN A 230 -27.32 4.57 6.69
CA ASN A 230 -27.26 4.81 8.12
C ASN A 230 -25.86 5.34 8.49
N ASP A 231 -25.81 6.52 9.11
CA ASP A 231 -24.60 7.18 9.64
C ASP A 231 -23.87 6.38 10.75
N GLN A 232 -24.31 5.15 11.03
CA GLN A 232 -23.80 4.28 12.07
C GLN A 232 -23.41 2.93 11.49
N ILE A 233 -22.13 2.62 11.58
CA ILE A 233 -21.57 1.33 11.16
C ILE A 233 -21.65 0.40 12.36
N LYS A 234 -22.54 -0.59 12.30
CA LYS A 234 -22.72 -1.55 13.39
C LYS A 234 -21.65 -2.63 13.37
N GLY A 235 -21.19 -3.00 14.56
CA GLY A 235 -20.29 -4.12 14.80
C GLY A 235 -20.67 -4.87 16.07
N THR A 236 -20.08 -6.03 16.30
CA THR A 236 -20.26 -6.76 17.55
C THR A 236 -19.29 -6.21 18.59
N THR A 237 -19.79 -5.82 19.76
CA THR A 237 -18.96 -5.34 20.86
C THR A 237 -18.11 -6.45 21.44
N ALA A 238 -16.80 -6.37 21.24
CA ALA A 238 -15.84 -7.26 21.87
C ALA A 238 -15.39 -6.76 23.24
N SER A 239 -15.18 -5.45 23.38
CA SER A 239 -14.76 -4.79 24.62
C SER A 239 -15.43 -3.44 24.71
N MET A 240 -15.97 -3.10 25.89
CA MET A 240 -16.71 -1.86 26.11
C MET A 240 -15.81 -0.63 26.13
N GLY A 241 -16.45 0.52 26.00
CA GLY A 241 -15.83 1.82 26.06
C GLY A 241 -16.29 2.70 24.90
N ASN A 242 -16.09 3.99 25.09
CA ASN A 242 -16.41 5.00 24.10
C ASN A 242 -15.19 5.90 23.93
N VAL A 243 -14.54 5.83 22.78
CA VAL A 243 -13.34 6.62 22.49
C VAL A 243 -13.47 7.31 21.15
N LYS A 244 -12.76 8.43 21.04
CA LYS A 244 -12.60 9.19 19.80
C LYS A 244 -11.14 9.20 19.40
N GLY A 245 -10.87 8.99 18.13
CA GLY A 245 -9.52 8.91 17.59
C GLY A 245 -9.51 8.87 16.07
N TYR A 246 -8.32 8.98 15.49
CA TYR A 246 -8.10 8.90 14.05
C TYR A 246 -7.96 7.45 13.61
N VAL A 247 -8.55 7.11 12.48
CA VAL A 247 -8.48 5.75 11.94
C VAL A 247 -7.10 5.49 11.35
N LYS A 248 -6.46 4.39 11.78
CA LYS A 248 -5.32 3.79 11.08
C LYS A 248 -5.62 2.36 10.65
N HIS A 249 -5.62 2.14 9.33
CA HIS A 249 -5.72 0.84 8.69
C HIS A 249 -4.40 0.13 8.86
N VAL A 250 -4.49 -1.10 9.36
CA VAL A 250 -3.36 -2.01 9.45
C VAL A 250 -3.67 -3.19 8.56
N ARG A 251 -3.04 -3.20 7.37
CA ARG A 251 -3.17 -4.26 6.38
C ARG A 251 -2.05 -5.27 6.55
N ASP A 252 -0.86 -4.79 6.92
CA ASP A 252 0.30 -5.62 7.22
C ASP A 252 1.16 -5.09 8.38
N ILE A 253 2.29 -5.74 8.64
CA ILE A 253 3.19 -5.46 9.77
C ILE A 253 3.90 -4.10 9.59
N SER A 254 4.12 -3.62 8.37
CA SER A 254 4.80 -2.34 8.12
C SER A 254 3.96 -1.15 8.59
N ASP A 255 2.63 -1.27 8.52
CA ASP A 255 1.68 -0.26 8.99
C ASP A 255 1.73 -0.06 10.52
N LEU A 256 2.19 -1.06 11.28
CA LEU A 256 2.21 -1.03 12.75
C LEU A 256 3.11 0.07 13.33
N ASN A 257 4.15 0.47 12.59
CA ASN A 257 5.12 1.47 13.05
C ASN A 257 4.53 2.89 13.12
N TYR A 258 3.43 3.13 12.40
CA TYR A 258 2.81 4.46 12.28
C TYR A 258 1.66 4.68 13.26
N ILE A 259 1.35 3.70 14.11
CA ILE A 259 0.29 3.82 15.11
C ILE A 259 0.76 4.62 16.33
N THR A 260 -0.02 5.64 16.66
CA THR A 260 0.18 6.50 17.83
C THR A 260 -0.85 6.20 18.93
N LYS A 261 -0.72 6.90 20.07
CA LYS A 261 -1.66 6.80 21.19
C LYS A 261 -3.03 7.43 20.93
N GLU A 262 -3.16 8.19 19.85
CA GLU A 262 -4.38 8.91 19.49
C GLU A 262 -5.23 8.17 18.45
N ASP A 263 -4.71 7.07 17.90
CA ASP A 263 -5.32 6.36 16.78
C ASP A 263 -6.25 5.22 17.21
N ILE A 264 -7.24 4.91 16.38
CA ILE A 264 -8.07 3.73 16.46
C ILE A 264 -7.60 2.77 15.36
N LEU A 265 -7.17 1.59 15.77
CA LEU A 265 -6.63 0.56 14.88
C LEU A 265 -7.79 -0.13 14.14
N VAL A 266 -7.76 -0.10 12.82
CA VAL A 266 -8.72 -0.80 11.96
C VAL A 266 -7.98 -1.88 11.18
N ALA A 267 -8.38 -3.14 11.28
CA ALA A 267 -7.70 -4.24 10.60
C ALA A 267 -8.69 -5.29 10.08
N LYS A 268 -8.27 -6.10 9.11
CA LYS A 268 -9.11 -7.25 8.69
C LYS A 268 -9.23 -8.28 9.82
N GLY A 269 -8.14 -8.53 10.52
CA GLY A 269 -8.06 -9.30 11.77
C GLY A 269 -6.76 -8.97 12.46
N THR A 270 -6.55 -9.45 13.69
CA THR A 270 -5.29 -9.22 14.42
C THR A 270 -4.62 -10.53 14.82
N ASP A 271 -3.30 -10.50 14.92
CA ASP A 271 -2.46 -11.57 15.45
C ASP A 271 -1.44 -11.03 16.47
N PHE A 272 -0.54 -11.90 16.97
CA PHE A 272 0.44 -11.54 17.99
C PHE A 272 1.42 -10.42 17.57
N ASN A 273 1.64 -10.19 16.29
CA ASN A 273 2.54 -9.11 15.82
C ASN A 273 1.94 -7.74 16.07
N PHE A 274 0.61 -7.65 16.22
CA PHE A 274 -0.10 -6.39 16.39
C PHE A 274 -0.03 -5.86 17.83
N MET A 275 0.56 -6.62 18.76
CA MET A 275 0.52 -6.31 20.19
C MET A 275 1.05 -4.92 20.53
N ASP A 276 2.18 -4.50 19.98
CA ASP A 276 2.75 -3.16 20.27
C ASP A 276 1.83 -2.03 19.78
N ALA A 277 1.31 -2.16 18.55
CA ALA A 277 0.39 -1.18 17.99
C ALA A 277 -0.97 -1.18 18.73
N MET A 278 -1.43 -2.35 19.17
CA MET A 278 -2.63 -2.47 19.99
C MET A 278 -2.44 -1.83 21.38
N MET A 279 -1.26 -1.96 21.98
CA MET A 279 -0.92 -1.28 23.23
C MET A 279 -0.85 0.25 23.08
N LYS A 280 -0.48 0.76 21.91
CA LYS A 280 -0.46 2.21 21.62
C LYS A 280 -1.86 2.77 21.36
N SER A 281 -2.63 2.22 20.42
CA SER A 281 -3.93 2.74 19.96
C SER A 281 -5.01 2.93 21.06
N LYS A 282 -6.02 3.78 20.84
CA LYS A 282 -7.15 4.01 21.76
C LYS A 282 -8.19 2.90 21.76
N GLY A 283 -8.31 2.16 20.67
CA GLY A 283 -9.33 1.13 20.48
C GLY A 283 -9.16 0.42 19.15
N PHE A 284 -9.97 -0.63 18.94
CA PHE A 284 -9.80 -1.53 17.81
C PHE A 284 -11.10 -1.76 17.06
N ILE A 285 -11.00 -1.92 15.74
CA ILE A 285 -12.10 -2.30 14.89
C ILE A 285 -11.60 -3.38 13.93
N THR A 286 -12.31 -4.50 13.85
CA THR A 286 -11.93 -5.60 12.95
C THR A 286 -13.05 -6.10 12.07
N GLU A 287 -12.70 -6.48 10.85
CA GLU A 287 -13.65 -7.09 9.90
C GLU A 287 -14.00 -8.52 10.30
N GLU A 288 -12.98 -9.31 10.63
CA GLU A 288 -13.08 -10.70 11.01
C GLU A 288 -12.86 -10.88 12.51
N GLY A 289 -13.59 -11.82 13.10
CA GLY A 289 -13.42 -12.21 14.49
C GLY A 289 -14.74 -12.29 15.22
N GLY A 290 -14.86 -13.31 16.09
CA GLY A 290 -15.93 -13.41 17.07
C GLY A 290 -15.50 -12.88 18.43
N ILE A 291 -16.41 -12.84 19.41
CA ILE A 291 -16.18 -12.38 20.80
C ILE A 291 -14.98 -13.07 21.50
N LEU A 292 -14.48 -14.19 20.96
CA LEU A 292 -13.32 -14.96 21.42
C LEU A 292 -12.07 -14.79 20.53
N SER A 293 -12.07 -13.85 19.59
CA SER A 293 -10.93 -13.60 18.70
C SER A 293 -9.75 -12.98 19.46
N HIS A 294 -8.55 -13.04 18.88
CA HIS A 294 -7.36 -12.39 19.42
C HIS A 294 -7.63 -10.90 19.70
N ALA A 295 -8.20 -10.17 18.75
CA ALA A 295 -8.63 -8.77 18.91
C ALA A 295 -9.55 -8.57 20.13
N ALA A 296 -10.50 -9.48 20.34
CA ALA A 296 -11.46 -9.37 21.43
C ALA A 296 -10.86 -9.66 22.81
N VAL A 297 -9.98 -10.66 22.91
CA VAL A 297 -9.28 -11.01 24.15
C VAL A 297 -8.34 -9.90 24.57
N ILE A 298 -7.45 -9.48 23.68
CA ILE A 298 -6.45 -8.44 23.96
C ILE A 298 -7.12 -7.11 24.29
N ALA A 299 -8.22 -6.76 23.62
CA ALA A 299 -8.92 -5.53 23.91
C ALA A 299 -9.46 -5.45 25.35
N ARG A 300 -9.92 -6.57 25.89
CA ARG A 300 -10.40 -6.65 27.28
C ARG A 300 -9.25 -6.57 28.27
N GLU A 301 -8.14 -7.26 27.99
CA GLU A 301 -6.93 -7.21 28.80
C GLU A 301 -6.37 -5.78 28.88
N LEU A 302 -6.36 -5.08 27.75
CA LEU A 302 -5.92 -3.68 27.65
C LEU A 302 -6.98 -2.67 28.12
N LYS A 303 -8.20 -3.11 28.47
CA LYS A 303 -9.35 -2.26 28.83
C LYS A 303 -9.64 -1.17 27.79
N LYS A 304 -9.54 -1.51 26.51
CA LYS A 304 -9.81 -0.60 25.39
C LYS A 304 -11.05 -1.04 24.62
N PRO A 305 -11.84 -0.10 24.08
CA PRO A 305 -13.03 -0.42 23.31
C PRO A 305 -12.68 -1.15 22.01
N CYS A 306 -13.53 -2.11 21.66
CA CYS A 306 -13.32 -2.97 20.51
C CYS A 306 -14.63 -3.38 19.85
N LEU A 307 -14.74 -3.15 18.54
CA LEU A 307 -15.79 -3.71 17.70
C LEU A 307 -15.20 -4.71 16.70
N ILE A 308 -15.90 -5.81 16.49
CA ILE A 308 -15.47 -6.92 15.62
C ILE A 308 -16.62 -7.31 14.68
N GLY A 309 -16.29 -8.00 13.60
CA GLY A 309 -17.31 -8.52 12.69
C GLY A 309 -17.98 -7.42 11.86
N ILE A 310 -17.24 -6.40 11.43
CA ILE A 310 -17.73 -5.34 10.52
C ILE A 310 -17.32 -5.68 9.09
N PRO A 311 -18.21 -6.24 8.24
CA PRO A 311 -17.85 -6.66 6.88
C PRO A 311 -17.40 -5.47 6.04
N ASN A 312 -16.34 -5.65 5.25
CA ASN A 312 -15.72 -4.61 4.42
C ASN A 312 -15.28 -3.39 5.26
N VAL A 313 -14.56 -3.61 6.36
CA VAL A 313 -14.25 -2.56 7.35
C VAL A 313 -13.49 -1.38 6.74
N PHE A 314 -12.57 -1.63 5.80
CA PHE A 314 -11.74 -0.61 5.18
C PHE A 314 -12.51 0.31 4.22
N SER A 315 -13.56 -0.19 3.57
CA SER A 315 -14.40 0.66 2.70
C SER A 315 -15.43 1.44 3.51
N LYS A 316 -15.94 0.88 4.60
CA LYS A 316 -16.91 1.55 5.47
C LYS A 316 -16.28 2.60 6.37
N ILE A 317 -15.04 2.38 6.81
CA ILE A 317 -14.32 3.27 7.73
C ILE A 317 -13.08 3.80 7.02
N PRO A 318 -13.12 5.02 6.45
CA PRO A 318 -12.01 5.57 5.69
C PRO A 318 -10.74 5.78 6.54
N GLU A 319 -9.59 5.55 5.93
CA GLU A 319 -8.26 5.84 6.50
C GLU A 319 -8.16 7.31 6.95
N GLY A 320 -7.56 7.57 8.12
CA GLY A 320 -7.35 8.92 8.64
C GLY A 320 -8.61 9.64 9.13
N SER A 321 -9.80 9.04 9.01
CA SER A 321 -11.05 9.66 9.47
C SER A 321 -11.13 9.76 11.00
N PHE A 322 -11.76 10.80 11.53
CA PHE A 322 -12.00 10.94 12.97
C PHE A 322 -13.35 10.35 13.37
N ILE A 323 -13.32 9.29 14.17
CA ILE A 323 -14.49 8.48 14.47
C ILE A 323 -14.81 8.46 15.96
N ASN A 324 -16.09 8.24 16.29
CA ASN A 324 -16.53 7.72 17.57
C ASN A 324 -16.55 6.20 17.47
N LEU A 325 -15.69 5.54 18.22
CA LEU A 325 -15.85 4.12 18.50
C LEU A 325 -16.67 3.97 19.78
N ASN A 326 -17.99 3.81 19.63
CA ASN A 326 -18.89 3.59 20.75
C ASN A 326 -19.18 2.10 20.89
N ALA A 327 -18.24 1.40 21.52
CA ALA A 327 -18.40 -0.02 21.79
C ALA A 327 -19.48 -0.29 22.85
N ASP A 328 -19.84 0.72 23.67
CA ASP A 328 -20.95 0.58 24.64
C ASP A 328 -22.30 0.36 23.96
N GLN A 329 -22.49 0.97 22.79
CA GLN A 329 -23.71 0.89 21.98
C GLN A 329 -23.54 0.06 20.69
N GLY A 330 -22.36 -0.53 20.47
CA GLY A 330 -22.13 -1.46 19.35
C GLY A 330 -22.00 -0.81 17.98
N TYR A 331 -21.61 0.47 17.91
CA TYR A 331 -21.47 1.16 16.62
C TYR A 331 -20.23 2.04 16.54
N VAL A 332 -19.81 2.28 15.30
CA VAL A 332 -18.89 3.35 14.92
C VAL A 332 -19.69 4.45 14.25
N LYS A 333 -19.49 5.68 14.69
CA LYS A 333 -20.03 6.86 14.01
C LYS A 333 -18.87 7.73 13.59
N VAL A 334 -18.79 8.09 12.32
CA VAL A 334 -17.82 9.09 11.87
C VAL A 334 -18.30 10.44 12.41
N ILE A 335 -17.62 10.99 13.45
CA ILE A 335 -18.05 12.25 14.12
C ILE A 335 -17.71 13.44 13.23
N HIS A 336 -16.56 13.35 12.58
CA HIS A 336 -16.06 14.38 11.70
C HIS A 336 -15.58 13.74 10.40
N ARG A 337 -16.43 13.81 9.38
CA ARG A 337 -15.96 14.27 8.06
C ARG A 337 -15.85 15.81 8.14
N LYS A 338 -14.97 16.30 9.01
CA LYS A 338 -14.45 17.66 8.91
C LYS A 338 -13.00 17.51 8.50
N VAL A 339 -12.82 17.17 7.23
CA VAL A 339 -11.78 17.88 6.51
C VAL A 339 -12.33 19.30 6.47
N ASN A 340 -11.70 20.27 7.14
CA ASN A 340 -11.77 21.62 6.56
C ASN A 340 -11.24 21.38 5.16
N GLU A 341 -12.12 21.27 4.16
CA GLU A 341 -11.73 21.06 2.78
C GLU A 341 -10.71 22.14 2.46
N LYS A 342 -9.44 21.75 2.50
CA LYS A 342 -8.35 22.65 2.22
C LYS A 342 -8.21 22.56 0.73
N LYS A 343 -8.77 23.56 0.04
CA LYS A 343 -8.47 23.76 -1.36
C LYS A 343 -6.96 23.81 -1.50
N ILE A 344 -6.38 22.83 -2.20
CA ILE A 344 -4.95 22.83 -2.51
C ILE A 344 -4.72 24.02 -3.43
N PRO A 345 -3.98 25.05 -3.00
CA PRO A 345 -3.76 26.21 -3.85
C PRO A 345 -2.87 25.80 -5.01
N PHE A 346 -3.28 26.19 -6.21
CA PHE A 346 -2.50 26.02 -7.43
C PHE A 346 -2.56 27.31 -8.26
N VAL A 347 -1.58 27.46 -9.13
CA VAL A 347 -1.51 28.54 -10.13
C VAL A 347 -1.75 27.92 -11.49
N LYS A 348 -2.60 28.52 -12.34
CA LYS A 348 -2.72 28.06 -13.74
C LYS A 348 -1.43 28.38 -14.48
N LEU A 349 -1.04 27.53 -15.43
CA LEU A 349 0.20 27.74 -16.18
C LEU A 349 0.22 29.11 -16.87
N ASP A 350 -0.92 29.58 -17.39
CA ASP A 350 -1.08 30.89 -18.04
C ASP A 350 -0.84 32.10 -17.09
N ASP A 351 -0.82 31.85 -15.78
CA ASP A 351 -0.61 32.80 -14.68
C ASP A 351 0.70 32.52 -13.90
N ALA A 352 1.55 31.60 -14.35
CA ALA A 352 2.75 31.14 -13.64
C ALA A 352 3.96 32.10 -13.80
N SER A 353 3.76 33.40 -13.55
CA SER A 353 4.74 34.45 -13.83
C SER A 353 5.88 34.60 -12.80
N ASN A 354 5.92 33.78 -11.75
CA ASN A 354 6.91 33.87 -10.68
C ASN A 354 7.73 32.57 -10.57
N SER A 355 8.92 32.57 -11.15
CA SER A 355 9.84 31.42 -11.19
C SER A 355 10.27 30.92 -9.81
N VAL A 356 10.28 31.77 -8.78
CA VAL A 356 10.61 31.36 -7.40
C VAL A 356 9.52 30.45 -6.82
N ILE A 357 8.25 30.70 -7.19
CA ILE A 357 7.09 29.96 -6.66
C ILE A 357 6.82 28.71 -7.48
N VAL A 358 6.89 28.83 -8.81
CA VAL A 358 6.47 27.78 -9.76
C VAL A 358 7.63 26.96 -10.32
N GLY A 359 8.87 27.38 -10.08
CA GLY A 359 10.09 26.81 -10.65
C GLY A 359 10.31 27.16 -12.12
N ASN A 360 11.54 26.96 -12.60
CA ASN A 360 11.98 27.43 -13.92
C ASN A 360 11.30 26.68 -15.08
N LYS A 361 11.04 25.38 -14.92
CA LYS A 361 10.35 24.58 -15.95
C LYS A 361 8.96 25.13 -16.23
N ALA A 362 8.16 25.35 -15.20
CA ALA A 362 6.82 25.89 -15.36
C ALA A 362 6.84 27.35 -15.84
N TYR A 363 7.77 28.17 -15.31
CA TYR A 363 7.92 29.57 -15.72
C TYR A 363 8.25 29.71 -17.21
N ARG A 364 9.17 28.92 -17.74
CA ARG A 364 9.51 28.96 -19.18
C ARG A 364 8.34 28.57 -20.06
N LEU A 365 7.60 27.52 -19.69
CA LEU A 365 6.38 27.15 -20.42
C LEU A 365 5.33 28.26 -20.39
N TYR A 366 5.22 28.99 -19.28
CA TYR A 366 4.41 30.20 -19.19
C TYR A 366 4.88 31.30 -20.15
N GLU A 367 6.19 31.55 -20.26
CA GLU A 367 6.72 32.53 -21.22
C GLU A 367 6.38 32.14 -22.66
N LEU A 368 6.57 30.86 -23.02
CA LEU A 368 6.22 30.36 -24.34
C LEU A 368 4.73 30.58 -24.68
N LEU A 369 3.82 30.40 -23.71
CA LEU A 369 2.40 30.71 -23.90
C LEU A 369 2.15 32.18 -24.24
N LYS A 370 2.84 33.10 -23.57
CA LYS A 370 2.71 34.55 -23.86
C LYS A 370 3.18 34.91 -25.27
N HIS A 371 4.08 34.10 -25.83
CA HIS A 371 4.57 34.23 -27.19
C HIS A 371 3.78 33.40 -28.24
N ASN A 372 2.58 32.89 -27.88
CA ASN A 372 1.73 32.07 -28.74
C ASN A 372 2.38 30.77 -29.24
N ILE A 373 3.36 30.24 -28.51
CA ILE A 373 3.95 28.94 -28.79
C ILE A 373 3.09 27.86 -28.15
N ASN A 374 2.81 26.80 -28.91
CA ASN A 374 1.99 25.70 -28.43
C ASN A 374 2.71 24.95 -27.31
N VAL A 375 2.18 25.07 -26.09
CA VAL A 375 2.49 24.19 -24.95
C VAL A 375 1.19 23.58 -24.44
N LEU A 376 1.29 22.51 -23.66
CA LEU A 376 0.12 21.93 -23.01
C LEU A 376 -0.35 22.85 -21.87
N PRO A 377 -1.67 23.07 -21.70
CA PRO A 377 -2.17 23.80 -20.55
C PRO A 377 -1.84 23.02 -19.27
N GLY A 378 -1.79 23.69 -18.14
CA GLY A 378 -1.40 23.03 -16.90
C GLY A 378 -1.76 23.82 -15.67
N ILE A 379 -1.54 23.20 -14.52
CA ILE A 379 -1.54 23.87 -13.23
C ILE A 379 -0.21 23.59 -12.52
N VAL A 380 0.17 24.49 -11.63
CA VAL A 380 1.37 24.36 -10.81
C VAL A 380 0.97 24.43 -9.34
N ILE A 381 1.30 23.39 -8.60
CA ILE A 381 1.25 23.42 -7.13
C ILE A 381 2.55 24.09 -6.67
N PRO A 382 2.49 25.23 -5.96
CA PRO A 382 3.66 25.93 -5.47
C PRO A 382 4.55 25.06 -4.58
N SER A 383 5.85 25.35 -4.56
CA SER A 383 6.81 24.61 -3.75
C SER A 383 6.57 24.71 -2.23
N SER A 384 5.85 25.75 -1.78
CA SER A 384 5.44 25.93 -0.37
C SER A 384 4.36 24.96 0.11
N ILE A 385 3.77 24.16 -0.79
CA ILE A 385 2.67 23.26 -0.51
C ILE A 385 3.19 21.83 -0.45
N ASN A 386 3.10 21.19 0.72
CA ASN A 386 3.42 19.78 0.87
C ASN A 386 2.14 18.94 0.80
N ILE A 387 2.05 18.01 -0.16
CA ILE A 387 0.84 17.21 -0.37
C ILE A 387 0.49 16.33 0.84
N ASN A 388 1.48 15.97 1.66
CA ASN A 388 1.26 15.19 2.88
C ASN A 388 0.51 15.96 3.98
N ASP A 389 0.37 17.29 3.83
CA ASP A 389 -0.46 18.13 4.72
C ASP A 389 -1.95 18.11 4.34
N TYR A 390 -2.31 17.41 3.26
CA TYR A 390 -3.65 17.33 2.67
C TYR A 390 -4.16 15.89 2.69
N THR A 391 -5.49 15.75 2.75
CA THR A 391 -6.18 14.47 2.78
C THR A 391 -6.58 14.01 1.37
N ALA A 392 -6.95 12.74 1.21
CA ALA A 392 -7.47 12.22 -0.05
C ALA A 392 -8.70 13.00 -0.57
N ASN A 393 -9.52 13.54 0.32
CA ASN A 393 -10.70 14.33 -0.05
C ASN A 393 -10.31 15.74 -0.55
N ASP A 394 -9.19 16.31 -0.07
CA ASP A 394 -8.67 17.59 -0.57
C ASP A 394 -8.10 17.43 -1.99
N VAL A 395 -7.47 16.29 -2.27
CA VAL A 395 -6.98 15.93 -3.61
C VAL A 395 -8.13 15.68 -4.57
N GLU A 396 -9.24 15.08 -4.11
CA GLU A 396 -10.45 14.92 -4.92
C GLU A 396 -11.02 16.28 -5.38
N ILE A 397 -10.96 17.31 -4.53
CA ILE A 397 -11.38 18.67 -4.90
C ILE A 397 -10.47 19.23 -5.99
N LEU A 398 -9.15 19.14 -5.81
CA LEU A 398 -8.17 19.53 -6.82
C LEU A 398 -8.40 18.77 -8.14
N LEU A 399 -8.66 17.46 -8.07
CA LEU A 399 -8.93 16.63 -9.23
C LEU A 399 -10.19 17.08 -9.97
N ASN A 400 -11.26 17.44 -9.26
CA ASN A 400 -12.47 17.95 -9.88
C ASN A 400 -12.22 19.28 -10.61
N GLU A 401 -11.40 20.17 -10.05
CA GLU A 401 -10.98 21.39 -10.75
C GLU A 401 -10.13 21.08 -11.98
N ILE A 402 -9.20 20.12 -11.90
CA ILE A 402 -8.41 19.66 -13.05
C ILE A 402 -9.32 19.05 -14.14
N LYS A 403 -10.31 18.24 -13.77
CA LYS A 403 -11.29 17.65 -14.71
C LYS A 403 -12.10 18.73 -15.42
N MET A 404 -12.43 19.83 -14.75
CA MET A 404 -13.09 20.98 -15.38
C MET A 404 -12.17 21.71 -16.37
N LEU A 405 -10.87 21.78 -16.09
CA LEU A 405 -9.89 22.40 -16.99
C LEU A 405 -9.56 21.50 -18.18
N PHE A 406 -9.51 20.18 -17.99
CA PHE A 406 -9.09 19.18 -18.98
C PHE A 406 -10.13 18.06 -19.14
N PRO A 407 -11.36 18.35 -19.62
CA PRO A 407 -12.49 17.41 -19.59
C PRO A 407 -12.29 16.16 -20.45
N GLU A 408 -11.57 16.26 -21.57
CA GLU A 408 -11.32 15.16 -22.51
C GLU A 408 -10.10 14.30 -22.14
N CYS A 409 -9.50 14.54 -20.98
CA CYS A 409 -8.24 13.94 -20.58
C CYS A 409 -8.47 12.76 -19.61
N SER A 410 -7.81 11.63 -19.86
CA SER A 410 -7.87 10.43 -19.00
C SER A 410 -6.64 10.23 -18.13
N HIS A 411 -5.52 10.86 -18.47
CA HIS A 411 -4.23 10.69 -17.81
C HIS A 411 -3.51 12.02 -17.66
N LEU A 412 -2.84 12.23 -16.54
CA LEU A 412 -2.04 13.42 -16.27
C LEU A 412 -0.56 13.07 -16.26
N VAL A 413 0.27 14.04 -16.62
CA VAL A 413 1.71 14.01 -16.36
C VAL A 413 2.03 14.98 -15.22
N VAL A 414 2.64 14.47 -14.18
CA VAL A 414 3.04 15.21 -12.97
C VAL A 414 4.57 15.33 -12.98
N ARG A 415 5.08 16.56 -12.99
CA ARG A 415 6.49 16.89 -13.22
C ARG A 415 7.01 17.80 -12.11
N SER A 416 8.26 17.60 -11.72
CA SER A 416 8.97 18.54 -10.85
C SER A 416 9.25 19.86 -11.56
N SER A 417 9.30 20.96 -10.81
CA SER A 417 9.78 22.26 -11.28
C SER A 417 10.48 22.97 -10.12
N SER A 418 11.79 23.21 -10.24
CA SER A 418 12.56 23.94 -9.20
C SER A 418 13.06 25.30 -9.69
N PRO A 419 13.17 26.32 -8.81
CA PRO A 419 13.90 27.55 -9.12
C PRO A 419 15.41 27.32 -9.32
N SER A 420 15.94 26.20 -8.83
CA SER A 420 17.35 25.82 -8.99
C SER A 420 17.58 24.90 -10.20
N GLU A 421 16.53 24.52 -10.93
CA GLU A 421 16.59 23.69 -12.14
C GLU A 421 16.84 24.56 -13.37
N ASP A 422 17.46 24.00 -14.41
CA ASP A 422 17.66 24.62 -15.72
C ASP A 422 18.37 26.00 -15.71
N LEU A 423 19.34 26.21 -14.81
CA LEU A 423 20.18 27.41 -14.79
C LEU A 423 21.29 27.35 -15.86
N ILE A 424 21.75 28.52 -16.32
CA ILE A 424 22.81 28.65 -17.34
C ILE A 424 24.13 28.00 -16.87
N ASP A 425 24.42 28.04 -15.56
CA ASP A 425 25.67 27.52 -15.00
C ASP A 425 25.56 26.09 -14.43
N LYS A 426 24.34 25.52 -14.35
CA LYS A 426 24.08 24.20 -13.75
C LYS A 426 22.90 23.51 -14.41
N SER A 427 23.17 22.58 -15.32
CA SER A 427 22.17 21.65 -15.85
C SER A 427 22.11 20.40 -14.98
N VAL A 428 20.96 20.15 -14.34
CA VAL A 428 20.72 18.96 -13.51
C VAL A 428 19.83 17.98 -14.27
N ALA A 429 20.42 17.32 -15.26
CA ALA A 429 19.71 16.35 -16.10
C ALA A 429 19.39 15.06 -15.33
N GLY A 430 18.12 14.62 -15.40
CA GLY A 430 17.71 13.26 -15.00
C GLY A 430 17.56 12.97 -13.51
N ILE A 431 17.71 13.96 -12.63
CA ILE A 431 17.59 13.76 -11.16
C ILE A 431 16.15 13.91 -10.66
N LEU A 432 15.37 14.76 -11.32
CA LEU A 432 14.01 15.07 -10.93
C LEU A 432 13.01 14.27 -11.76
N GLU A 433 12.09 13.59 -11.09
CA GLU A 433 11.25 12.55 -11.69
C GLU A 433 9.94 13.12 -12.24
N SER A 434 9.45 12.52 -13.33
CA SER A 434 8.10 12.78 -13.86
C SER A 434 7.29 11.49 -13.78
N LYS A 435 6.00 11.59 -13.44
CA LYS A 435 5.11 10.43 -13.29
C LYS A 435 3.81 10.64 -14.05
N ILE A 436 3.45 9.64 -14.85
CA ILE A 436 2.14 9.58 -15.50
C ILE A 436 1.18 8.90 -14.53
N CYS A 437 -0.02 9.46 -14.38
CA CYS A 437 -1.06 8.92 -13.51
C CYS A 437 -2.44 9.00 -14.19
N LYS A 438 -3.38 8.15 -13.77
CA LYS A 438 -4.78 8.25 -14.21
C LYS A 438 -5.44 9.47 -13.57
N MET A 439 -6.51 9.98 -14.19
CA MET A 439 -7.31 11.10 -13.68
C MET A 439 -8.19 10.69 -12.47
N GLU A 440 -7.56 10.12 -11.44
CA GLU A 440 -8.16 9.59 -10.21
C GLU A 440 -7.42 10.14 -8.98
N SER A 441 -8.12 10.33 -7.86
CA SER A 441 -7.58 11.10 -6.72
C SER A 441 -6.42 10.40 -6.03
N PHE A 442 -6.51 9.08 -5.86
CA PHE A 442 -5.42 8.28 -5.29
C PHE A 442 -4.17 8.28 -6.18
N ASP A 443 -4.35 8.15 -7.50
CA ASP A 443 -3.25 8.15 -8.46
C ASP A 443 -2.57 9.52 -8.52
N LEU A 444 -3.36 10.60 -8.52
CA LEU A 444 -2.86 11.98 -8.49
C LEU A 444 -2.10 12.28 -7.20
N TYR A 445 -2.62 11.89 -6.03
CA TYR A 445 -1.94 12.06 -4.75
C TYR A 445 -0.56 11.39 -4.75
N ASN A 446 -0.52 10.11 -5.14
CA ASN A 446 0.73 9.35 -5.19
C ASN A 446 1.72 9.91 -6.20
N ALA A 447 1.25 10.48 -7.31
CA ALA A 447 2.10 11.11 -8.30
C ALA A 447 2.71 12.43 -7.79
N ILE A 448 1.90 13.29 -7.16
CA ILE A 448 2.39 14.53 -6.53
C ILE A 448 3.38 14.21 -5.41
N GLN A 449 3.03 13.27 -4.53
CA GLN A 449 3.90 12.86 -3.41
C GLN A 449 5.25 12.35 -3.93
N TYR A 450 5.23 11.46 -4.92
CA TYR A 450 6.44 10.92 -5.53
C TYR A 450 7.36 12.02 -6.10
N VAL A 451 6.79 12.99 -6.81
CA VAL A 451 7.55 14.12 -7.36
C VAL A 451 8.13 15.00 -6.25
N GLN A 452 7.39 15.29 -5.19
CA GLN A 452 7.88 16.08 -4.05
C GLN A 452 8.98 15.34 -3.26
N GLU A 453 8.84 14.03 -3.06
CA GLU A 453 9.84 13.20 -2.38
C GLU A 453 11.12 13.05 -3.19
N SER A 454 11.04 13.16 -4.53
CA SER A 454 12.24 13.21 -5.38
C SER A 454 13.19 14.35 -4.98
N GLY A 455 12.65 15.46 -4.47
CA GLY A 455 13.33 16.66 -3.93
C GLY A 455 14.10 16.46 -2.63
N LYS A 456 14.02 15.27 -2.02
CA LYS A 456 14.64 14.91 -0.73
C LYS A 456 15.61 13.73 -0.84
N LYS A 457 15.87 13.21 -2.04
CA LYS A 457 16.81 12.09 -2.24
C LYS A 457 18.23 12.52 -1.93
N GLY A 458 19.03 11.65 -1.32
CA GLY A 458 20.42 11.94 -0.92
C GLY A 458 21.36 12.42 -2.06
N ILE A 459 20.99 12.16 -3.32
CA ILE A 459 21.71 12.67 -4.49
C ILE A 459 21.58 14.20 -4.65
N ILE A 460 20.56 14.82 -4.06
CA ILE A 460 20.33 16.27 -4.12
C ILE A 460 21.40 17.05 -3.37
N LYS A 461 21.89 16.51 -2.24
CA LYS A 461 23.03 17.07 -1.52
C LYS A 461 24.27 17.17 -2.39
N TYR A 462 24.47 16.20 -3.28
CA TYR A 462 25.62 16.17 -4.18
C TYR A 462 25.53 17.25 -5.28
N TYR A 463 24.35 17.45 -5.87
CA TYR A 463 24.18 18.37 -7.01
C TYR A 463 23.89 19.82 -6.62
N PHE A 464 23.09 20.03 -5.57
CA PHE A 464 22.64 21.37 -5.18
C PHE A 464 23.37 21.93 -3.95
N SER A 465 24.26 21.14 -3.34
CA SER A 465 24.96 21.49 -2.09
C SER A 465 24.00 21.89 -0.95
N LYS A 466 22.75 21.45 -1.02
CA LYS A 466 21.68 21.65 -0.04
C LYS A 466 21.09 20.30 0.34
N ASP A 467 20.67 20.15 1.59
CA ASP A 467 20.07 18.90 2.08
C ASP A 467 18.67 18.65 1.47
N GLU A 468 17.95 19.71 1.09
CA GLU A 468 16.64 19.64 0.42
C GLU A 468 16.51 20.75 -0.65
N VAL A 469 15.68 20.50 -1.66
CA VAL A 469 15.32 21.49 -2.69
C VAL A 469 13.80 21.65 -2.72
N ASP A 470 13.34 22.90 -2.64
CA ASP A 470 11.93 23.24 -2.80
C ASP A 470 11.48 22.94 -4.24
N LEU A 471 10.52 22.03 -4.37
CA LEU A 471 9.98 21.57 -5.64
C LEU A 471 8.51 21.99 -5.79
N ALA A 472 8.24 22.86 -6.77
CA ALA A 472 6.91 23.02 -7.30
C ALA A 472 6.54 21.81 -8.17
N VAL A 473 5.24 21.55 -8.32
CA VAL A 473 4.72 20.40 -9.07
C VAL A 473 3.86 20.90 -10.22
N LEU A 474 4.35 20.69 -11.45
CA LEU A 474 3.63 20.99 -12.68
C LEU A 474 2.76 19.79 -13.08
N ILE A 475 1.48 20.01 -13.27
CA ILE A 475 0.50 19.00 -13.68
C ILE A 475 -0.08 19.42 -15.03
N GLN A 476 0.07 18.57 -16.03
CA GLN A 476 -0.42 18.79 -17.40
C GLN A 476 -1.22 17.56 -17.87
N PRO A 477 -2.15 17.70 -18.84
CA PRO A 477 -2.75 16.56 -19.49
C PRO A 477 -1.67 15.75 -20.22
N TYR A 478 -1.78 14.43 -20.19
CA TYR A 478 -0.87 13.57 -20.94
C TYR A 478 -1.19 13.61 -22.43
N LEU A 479 -0.21 13.98 -23.25
CA LEU A 479 -0.31 13.94 -24.71
C LEU A 479 0.26 12.62 -25.24
N LYS A 480 -0.59 11.80 -25.85
CA LYS A 480 -0.15 10.64 -26.63
C LYS A 480 0.49 11.12 -27.94
N GLN A 481 1.80 10.94 -28.05
CA GLN A 481 2.62 11.46 -29.16
C GLN A 481 2.73 10.44 -30.30
N ASP A 482 2.54 10.91 -31.53
CA ASP A 482 2.86 10.14 -32.73
C ASP A 482 4.38 10.13 -32.97
N LEU A 483 5.01 11.29 -32.72
CA LEU A 483 6.44 11.53 -32.83
C LEU A 483 6.84 12.53 -31.74
N GLY A 484 8.01 12.38 -31.15
CA GLY A 484 8.54 13.36 -30.21
C GLY A 484 10.03 13.15 -29.97
N GLY A 485 10.65 14.10 -29.29
CA GLY A 485 12.10 14.08 -29.12
C GLY A 485 12.66 15.34 -28.52
N VAL A 486 13.91 15.60 -28.89
CA VAL A 486 14.70 16.74 -28.43
C VAL A 486 15.24 17.49 -29.66
N ILE A 487 15.28 18.81 -29.60
CA ILE A 487 16.02 19.65 -30.55
C ILE A 487 16.98 20.56 -29.80
N PHE A 488 18.24 20.54 -30.19
CA PHE A 488 19.25 21.50 -29.76
C PHE A 488 19.38 22.59 -30.83
N THR A 489 19.27 23.85 -30.44
CA THR A 489 19.45 24.96 -31.38
C THR A 489 20.91 25.18 -31.74
N CYS A 490 21.85 24.62 -31.00
CA CYS A 490 23.25 24.52 -31.37
C CYS A 490 23.70 23.06 -31.20
N ASN A 491 24.27 22.48 -32.26
CA ASN A 491 24.68 21.08 -32.29
C ASN A 491 25.78 20.81 -31.25
N PRO A 492 25.52 20.00 -30.20
CA PRO A 492 26.49 19.80 -29.12
C PRO A 492 27.69 18.93 -29.51
N ILE A 493 27.64 18.25 -30.67
CA ILE A 493 28.67 17.32 -31.15
C ILE A 493 29.40 17.89 -32.40
N GLY A 494 28.86 18.93 -33.01
CA GLY A 494 29.37 19.54 -34.24
C GLY A 494 30.34 20.70 -34.04
N ASP A 495 30.99 21.10 -35.11
CA ASP A 495 31.88 22.27 -35.15
C ASP A 495 31.17 23.56 -35.59
N ASP A 496 30.01 23.46 -36.26
CA ASP A 496 29.23 24.61 -36.74
C ASP A 496 28.13 25.01 -35.73
N GLU A 497 28.23 26.21 -35.18
CA GLU A 497 27.25 26.78 -34.25
C GLU A 497 25.92 27.16 -34.94
N ASN A 498 25.89 27.16 -36.29
CA ASN A 498 24.68 27.34 -37.08
C ASN A 498 23.91 26.05 -37.34
N ASP A 499 24.38 24.91 -36.85
CA ASP A 499 23.68 23.64 -36.97
C ASP A 499 22.77 23.38 -35.77
N MET A 500 21.53 22.95 -36.05
CA MET A 500 20.58 22.43 -35.07
C MET A 500 20.58 20.91 -35.14
N LEU A 501 20.50 20.24 -34.00
CA LEU A 501 20.42 18.78 -33.93
C LEU A 501 19.04 18.35 -33.45
N ILE A 502 18.35 17.52 -34.23
CA ILE A 502 17.09 16.89 -33.87
C ILE A 502 17.32 15.42 -33.61
N GLU A 503 16.84 14.93 -32.47
CA GLU A 503 16.68 13.50 -32.18
C GLU A 503 15.21 13.21 -31.92
N ALA A 504 14.63 12.25 -32.63
CA ALA A 504 13.22 11.91 -32.53
C ALA A 504 13.00 10.40 -32.46
N SER A 505 11.91 10.00 -31.80
CA SER A 505 11.44 8.63 -31.75
C SER A 505 9.92 8.57 -31.91
N TYR A 506 9.46 7.53 -32.60
CA TYR A 506 8.05 7.18 -32.65
C TYR A 506 7.62 6.70 -31.26
N GLY A 507 6.49 7.22 -30.78
CA GLY A 507 6.02 6.99 -29.41
C GLY A 507 6.51 8.02 -28.38
N GLY A 508 7.23 9.06 -28.81
CA GLY A 508 7.38 10.31 -28.06
C GLY A 508 8.76 10.59 -27.45
N ALA A 509 8.89 11.78 -26.87
CA ALA A 509 10.14 12.33 -26.34
C ALA A 509 10.80 11.48 -25.24
N SER A 510 10.00 10.76 -24.44
CA SER A 510 10.52 9.90 -23.37
C SER A 510 11.41 8.77 -23.90
N ASN A 511 11.20 8.30 -25.14
CA ASN A 511 12.06 7.28 -25.73
C ASN A 511 13.46 7.84 -26.03
N VAL A 512 13.54 9.06 -26.58
CA VAL A 512 14.79 9.76 -26.89
C VAL A 512 15.58 10.03 -25.62
N VAL A 513 14.92 10.55 -24.58
CA VAL A 513 15.54 10.81 -23.27
C VAL A 513 16.08 9.52 -22.62
N ASN A 514 15.43 8.37 -22.86
CA ASN A 514 15.89 7.06 -22.38
C ASN A 514 16.88 6.36 -23.34
N GLY A 515 17.41 7.07 -24.35
CA GLY A 515 18.47 6.58 -25.25
C GLY A 515 17.99 5.83 -26.49
N LYS A 516 16.68 5.81 -26.78
CA LYS A 516 16.14 5.26 -28.02
C LYS A 516 15.86 6.38 -29.02
N VAL A 517 16.65 6.43 -30.09
CA VAL A 517 16.52 7.41 -31.18
C VAL A 517 16.19 6.66 -32.47
N ASP A 518 15.04 6.95 -33.08
CA ASP A 518 14.65 6.36 -34.37
C ASP A 518 15.12 7.24 -35.55
N ILE A 519 15.17 8.55 -35.35
CA ILE A 519 15.57 9.55 -36.36
C ILE A 519 16.54 10.54 -35.71
N ARG A 520 17.69 10.78 -36.36
CA ARG A 520 18.62 11.84 -36.01
C ARG A 520 18.90 12.67 -37.26
N GLU A 521 18.74 13.98 -37.17
CA GLU A 521 18.93 14.89 -38.30
C GLU A 521 19.59 16.20 -37.85
N THR A 522 20.51 16.70 -38.67
CA THR A 522 21.14 18.00 -38.47
C THR A 522 20.62 18.97 -39.51
N LEU A 523 20.19 20.15 -39.07
CA LEU A 523 19.62 21.19 -39.93
C LEU A 523 20.39 22.50 -39.78
N SER A 524 20.71 23.16 -40.89
CA SER A 524 21.30 24.49 -40.84
C SER A 524 20.23 25.54 -40.52
N LYS A 525 20.54 26.45 -39.58
CA LYS A 525 19.71 27.61 -39.23
C LYS A 525 19.39 28.52 -40.41
N SER A 526 20.20 28.48 -41.47
CA SER A 526 19.99 29.30 -42.67
C SER A 526 18.84 28.83 -43.56
N SER A 527 18.44 27.56 -43.47
CA SER A 527 17.49 26.96 -44.41
C SER A 527 16.37 26.16 -43.79
N TYR A 528 16.57 25.59 -42.59
CA TYR A 528 15.63 24.68 -41.92
C TYR A 528 15.11 23.54 -42.80
N LYS A 529 15.86 23.12 -43.84
CA LYS A 529 15.38 22.15 -44.83
C LYS A 529 15.59 20.71 -44.36
N SER A 530 14.51 20.05 -43.98
CA SER A 530 14.40 18.61 -43.77
C SER A 530 13.51 17.95 -44.82
N ASN A 531 13.72 16.64 -45.04
CA ASN A 531 12.78 15.79 -45.74
C ASN A 531 11.47 15.58 -44.96
N TYR A 532 11.49 15.85 -43.64
CA TYR A 532 10.31 15.80 -42.78
C TYR A 532 9.77 17.21 -42.55
N LYS A 533 8.63 17.54 -43.15
CA LYS A 533 8.00 18.87 -43.01
C LYS A 533 7.81 19.31 -41.56
N ILE A 534 7.56 18.37 -40.65
CA ILE A 534 7.42 18.67 -39.21
C ILE A 534 8.71 19.21 -38.59
N PHE A 535 9.88 18.77 -39.06
CA PHE A 535 11.17 19.26 -38.56
C PHE A 535 11.49 20.67 -39.05
N ASN A 536 11.04 21.06 -40.25
CA ASN A 536 11.14 22.45 -40.71
C ASN A 536 10.38 23.38 -39.75
N ASN A 537 9.12 23.03 -39.47
CA ASN A 537 8.29 23.79 -38.54
C ASN A 537 8.87 23.81 -37.12
N LEU A 538 9.43 22.68 -36.66
CA LEU A 538 10.08 22.60 -35.35
C LEU A 538 11.32 23.49 -35.27
N ALA A 539 12.15 23.50 -36.31
CA ALA A 539 13.36 24.30 -36.37
C ALA A 539 13.04 25.81 -36.39
N GLU A 540 11.99 26.22 -37.09
CA GLU A 540 11.48 27.59 -37.03
C GLU A 540 11.05 27.99 -35.61
N ILE A 541 10.29 27.12 -34.93
CA ILE A 541 9.88 27.33 -33.53
C ILE A 541 11.09 27.41 -32.61
N ALA A 542 12.05 26.49 -32.75
CA ALA A 542 13.23 26.41 -31.91
C ALA A 542 14.14 27.64 -32.10
N ASN A 543 14.31 28.11 -33.34
CA ASN A 543 15.03 29.34 -33.63
C ASN A 543 14.33 30.57 -33.05
N TYR A 544 12.99 30.63 -33.11
CA TYR A 544 12.25 31.70 -32.45
C TYR A 544 12.47 31.69 -30.93
N ILE A 545 12.46 30.51 -30.29
CA ILE A 545 12.72 30.34 -28.86
C ILE A 545 14.15 30.75 -28.48
N GLU A 546 15.15 30.35 -29.26
CA GLU A 546 16.55 30.78 -29.07
C GLU A 546 16.68 32.31 -29.15
N ASN A 547 16.06 32.94 -30.15
CA ASN A 547 16.07 34.41 -30.27
C ASN A 547 15.34 35.11 -29.12
N LEU A 548 14.27 34.49 -28.61
CA LEU A 548 13.54 35.00 -27.45
C LEU A 548 14.40 34.99 -26.19
N TYR A 549 15.16 33.92 -25.98
CA TYR A 549 16.01 33.75 -24.80
C TYR A 549 17.39 34.40 -24.94
N GLY A 550 17.88 34.62 -26.17
CA GLY A 550 19.19 35.21 -26.44
C GLY A 550 20.36 34.24 -26.29
N TYR A 551 20.11 32.95 -26.06
CA TYR A 551 21.13 31.91 -25.90
C TYR A 551 20.67 30.58 -26.51
N PRO A 552 21.59 29.66 -26.88
CA PRO A 552 21.23 28.35 -27.40
C PRO A 552 20.44 27.51 -26.40
N VAL A 553 19.42 26.82 -26.89
CA VAL A 553 18.48 26.05 -26.07
C VAL A 553 18.35 24.60 -26.51
N ASP A 554 18.13 23.74 -25.52
CA ASP A 554 17.67 22.37 -25.60
C ASP A 554 16.16 22.34 -25.36
N ILE A 555 15.40 21.78 -26.30
CA ILE A 555 13.94 21.76 -26.29
C ILE A 555 13.41 20.33 -26.37
N GLU A 556 12.68 19.91 -25.34
CA GLU A 556 11.87 18.69 -25.37
C GLU A 556 10.52 19.00 -26.04
N TRP A 557 10.16 18.22 -27.05
CA TRP A 557 8.94 18.44 -27.85
C TRP A 557 8.22 17.14 -28.18
N GLY A 558 6.93 17.25 -28.46
CA GLY A 558 6.12 16.14 -28.97
C GLY A 558 5.08 16.61 -29.95
N ALA A 559 4.65 15.72 -30.82
CA ALA A 559 3.65 15.99 -31.84
C ALA A 559 2.50 14.99 -31.78
N GLN A 560 1.29 15.50 -31.92
CA GLN A 560 0.08 14.72 -32.13
C GLN A 560 -0.67 15.33 -33.31
N ASN A 561 -1.07 14.52 -34.29
CA ASN A 561 -1.77 14.97 -35.50
C ASN A 561 -1.03 16.12 -36.21
N GLN A 562 0.30 16.02 -36.36
CA GLN A 562 1.21 17.03 -36.93
C GLN A 562 1.32 18.35 -36.16
N LYS A 563 0.61 18.53 -35.05
CA LYS A 563 0.73 19.73 -34.20
C LYS A 563 1.82 19.52 -33.17
N ILE A 564 2.79 20.43 -33.14
CA ILE A 564 3.94 20.41 -32.22
C ILE A 564 3.56 21.08 -30.91
N TYR A 565 3.96 20.46 -29.81
CA TYR A 565 3.85 20.95 -28.45
C TYR A 565 5.23 20.95 -27.80
N ILE A 566 5.59 22.06 -27.15
CA ILE A 566 6.82 22.16 -26.38
C ILE A 566 6.56 21.71 -24.95
N PHE A 567 7.40 20.81 -24.44
CA PHE A 567 7.29 20.21 -23.11
C PHE A 567 8.31 20.75 -22.13
N GLN A 568 9.47 21.20 -22.62
CA GLN A 568 10.50 21.85 -21.80
C GLN A 568 11.48 22.63 -22.68
N VAL A 569 12.05 23.70 -22.11
CA VAL A 569 13.16 24.47 -22.71
C VAL A 569 14.25 24.67 -21.66
N ARG A 570 15.50 24.41 -22.02
CA ARG A 570 16.68 24.56 -21.16
C ARG A 570 17.82 25.26 -21.89
N PRO A 571 18.70 26.02 -21.22
CA PRO A 571 19.94 26.51 -21.83
C PRO A 571 20.89 25.35 -22.11
N ILE A 572 21.65 25.44 -23.21
CA ILE A 572 22.76 24.52 -23.49
C ILE A 572 24.00 25.01 -22.72
N THR A 573 24.30 24.39 -21.58
CA THR A 573 25.36 24.85 -20.66
C THR A 573 26.77 24.38 -21.05
N THR A 574 26.89 23.41 -21.96
CA THR A 574 28.16 22.82 -22.41
C THR A 574 28.93 23.67 -23.43
N LEU A 575 28.33 24.76 -23.92
CA LEU A 575 28.92 25.67 -24.90
C LEU A 575 29.73 26.82 -24.28
N SER A 576 29.76 26.92 -22.94
CA SER A 576 30.47 27.97 -22.17
C SER A 576 31.99 28.01 -22.37
N ASN A 577 32.58 27.03 -23.07
CA ASN A 577 33.97 27.07 -23.52
C ASN A 577 34.16 27.55 -24.98
N LYS A 578 33.07 27.84 -25.72
CA LYS A 578 33.12 28.28 -27.14
C LYS A 578 32.58 29.70 -27.36
N VAL A 579 31.61 30.15 -26.58
CA VAL A 579 31.00 31.49 -26.74
C VAL A 579 31.29 32.34 -25.49
N GLY A 580 31.91 33.50 -25.70
CA GLY A 580 32.32 34.42 -24.63
C GLY A 580 31.16 34.83 -23.71
N GLU A 581 31.54 35.16 -22.47
CA GLU A 581 30.70 35.56 -21.33
C GLU A 581 29.39 36.27 -21.73
N TYR A 582 28.25 35.66 -21.43
CA TYR A 582 26.96 36.33 -21.44
C TYR A 582 26.85 37.23 -20.21
N HIS A 583 26.64 38.54 -20.42
CA HIS A 583 26.47 39.52 -19.35
C HIS A 583 25.06 39.44 -18.72
N ASP A 584 25.03 39.55 -17.38
CA ASP A 584 23.89 39.50 -16.45
C ASP A 584 22.62 40.28 -16.85
#